data_AF-C6XUV7-F1
#
_entry.id   AF-C6XUV7-F1
#
_cell.length_a   1.000
_cell.length_b   1.000
_cell.length_c   1.000
_cell.angle_alpha   90.00
_cell.angle_beta   90.00
_cell.angle_gamma   90.00
#
_symmetry.space_group_name_H-M   'P 1'
#
loop_
_entity.id
_entity.type
_entity.pdbx_description
1 polymer ?
#
loop_
_entity_poly.entity_id
_entity_poly.type
_entity_poly.pdbx_seq_one_letter_code
_entity_poly.pdbx_strand_id
1 'polypeptide(L)'
;MKYPNYLCLFLLLALNTCFYSCSKNEDEPFLKRNLDELSFNYFEESKEFTIRATGDWSIDIPAGNEWIKVEPSSGTGDGKSYQKIKVTCLQNISEKREGTIYLNGAGQANVPLKVRQNNGLFEWYKYPNGKYLALTGTLIAQQNSNLQIKIPYRKAIGNESFPVQVSLTGKGAAGLQFNGNQGTITDRGDGYLYLPVSGTPTTQGELLIQVKVNNQDFGTIQTITANGTTLVQQNFAKFLWGGDCIGNKDGVTSTKAIAEMSLADETILCVVGTNGANGSGVTSTIRTSNPTLYKEMGLENWLGVRNYMRPGYLQLGATSATATEFGSIITPGLALGAGETKDILVTFKVAFYNAPFPSSVLVGLFPKSVLGVNIANLNLLTNKESIPLEMNTLTWVEVSCVIKNATNASSLAILLPESTNQAGTVQASRLYIDDIIVTY
;
A
#
# COMPACT_ATOMS: atom_id res chain seq x y z
N MET A 1 -84.51 -18.06 -23.97
CA MET A 1 -85.80 -17.35 -24.12
C MET A 1 -85.77 -16.08 -23.28
N LYS A 2 -86.17 -14.98 -23.93
CA LYS A 2 -86.59 -13.64 -23.48
C LYS A 2 -86.66 -13.29 -21.95
N TYR A 3 -86.11 -12.12 -21.64
CA TYR A 3 -86.28 -11.19 -20.49
C TYR A 3 -87.76 -10.90 -20.09
N PRO A 4 -88.09 -10.34 -18.89
CA PRO A 4 -87.88 -8.91 -18.48
C PRO A 4 -87.52 -8.68 -16.97
N ASN A 5 -86.66 -7.73 -16.57
CA ASN A 5 -86.85 -6.28 -16.36
C ASN A 5 -88.18 -5.88 -15.68
N TYR A 6 -88.15 -5.31 -14.47
CA TYR A 6 -88.67 -3.96 -14.20
C TYR A 6 -88.10 -3.37 -12.91
N LEU A 7 -87.36 -2.29 -13.14
CA LEU A 7 -86.92 -1.24 -12.25
C LEU A 7 -88.12 -0.40 -11.77
N CYS A 8 -88.38 -0.41 -10.46
CA CYS A 8 -89.07 0.63 -9.67
C CYS A 8 -89.00 0.12 -8.21
N LEU A 9 -88.14 0.64 -7.34
CA LEU A 9 -88.32 1.93 -6.72
C LEU A 9 -86.98 2.37 -6.10
N PHE A 10 -86.50 3.52 -6.54
CA PHE A 10 -85.32 4.19 -6.04
C PHE A 10 -85.64 4.93 -4.72
N LEU A 11 -84.65 5.02 -3.83
CA LEU A 11 -84.55 5.92 -2.67
C LEU A 11 -85.47 5.68 -1.46
N LEU A 12 -84.90 5.06 -0.41
CA LEU A 12 -84.69 5.65 0.94
C LEU A 12 -84.52 4.53 1.98
N LEU A 13 -83.28 4.04 2.15
CA LEU A 13 -82.60 3.97 3.45
C LEU A 13 -81.18 3.47 3.20
N ALA A 14 -80.32 4.42 2.84
CA ALA A 14 -78.91 4.31 3.19
C ALA A 14 -78.78 4.30 4.72
N LEU A 15 -77.68 3.73 5.20
CA LEU A 15 -77.25 3.60 6.60
C LEU A 15 -77.91 2.45 7.38
N ASN A 16 -77.28 1.28 7.37
CA ASN A 16 -76.92 0.52 8.58
C ASN A 16 -76.17 -0.78 8.24
N THR A 17 -74.94 -0.71 7.72
CA THR A 17 -73.91 -1.76 7.85
C THR A 17 -72.50 -1.20 7.58
N CYS A 18 -72.15 -0.11 8.26
CA CYS A 18 -70.76 0.08 8.72
C CYS A 18 -70.74 -0.57 10.12
N PHE A 19 -69.79 -1.39 10.57
CA PHE A 19 -68.37 -1.45 10.32
C PHE A 19 -67.89 -2.88 10.66
N TYR A 20 -67.33 -3.64 9.71
CA TYR A 20 -66.23 -4.55 10.07
C TYR A 20 -64.98 -3.68 10.13
N SER A 21 -64.85 -2.94 11.22
CA SER A 21 -63.55 -2.44 11.63
C SER A 21 -62.80 -3.67 12.14
N CYS A 22 -61.85 -4.18 11.35
CA CYS A 22 -60.71 -4.85 11.96
C CYS A 22 -60.07 -3.82 12.89
N SER A 23 -60.43 -3.85 14.18
CA SER A 23 -59.56 -3.30 15.21
C SER A 23 -58.24 -4.04 15.04
N LYS A 24 -57.26 -3.40 14.41
CA LYS A 24 -55.87 -3.80 14.60
C LYS A 24 -55.65 -3.67 16.10
N ASN A 25 -55.56 -4.81 16.80
CA ASN A 25 -55.21 -4.86 18.20
C ASN A 25 -53.89 -4.10 18.37
N GLU A 26 -53.96 -2.84 18.84
CA GLU A 26 -52.78 -2.09 19.26
C GLU A 26 -52.27 -2.58 20.64
N ASP A 27 -52.94 -3.57 21.24
CA ASP A 27 -52.73 -4.06 22.60
C ASP A 27 -52.08 -5.46 22.70
N GLU A 28 -51.66 -6.07 21.58
CA GLU A 28 -50.93 -7.35 21.67
C GLU A 28 -49.52 -7.14 22.22
N PRO A 29 -49.11 -7.86 23.29
CA PRO A 29 -47.74 -7.80 23.80
C PRO A 29 -46.71 -8.11 22.71
N PHE A 30 -45.70 -7.25 22.55
CA PHE A 30 -44.63 -7.49 21.59
C PHE A 30 -43.28 -7.01 22.08
N LEU A 31 -42.23 -7.62 21.53
CA LEU A 31 -40.84 -7.22 21.65
C LEU A 31 -40.22 -7.31 20.24
N LYS A 32 -39.71 -6.19 19.74
CA LYS A 32 -39.09 -6.09 18.41
C LYS A 32 -37.75 -5.37 18.51
N ARG A 33 -36.84 -5.72 17.61
CA ARG A 33 -35.52 -5.08 17.44
C ARG A 33 -35.28 -4.80 15.97
N ASN A 34 -34.44 -3.80 15.66
CA ASN A 34 -34.12 -3.45 14.28
C ASN A 34 -32.96 -4.27 13.68
N LEU A 35 -32.20 -4.99 14.51
CA LEU A 35 -31.03 -5.78 14.09
C LEU A 35 -31.09 -7.17 14.71
N ASP A 36 -30.55 -8.17 14.02
CA ASP A 36 -30.37 -9.54 14.53
C ASP A 36 -28.91 -9.86 14.86
N GLU A 37 -27.99 -9.03 14.39
CA GLU A 37 -26.55 -9.19 14.59
C GLU A 37 -25.86 -7.83 14.71
N LEU A 38 -24.82 -7.79 15.54
CA LEU A 38 -23.82 -6.73 15.58
C LEU A 38 -22.44 -7.34 15.32
N SER A 39 -21.68 -6.72 14.41
CA SER A 39 -20.29 -7.09 14.13
C SER A 39 -19.37 -5.98 14.58
N PHE A 40 -18.38 -6.30 15.41
CA PHE A 40 -17.42 -5.38 16.01
C PHE A 40 -16.00 -5.66 15.52
N ASN A 41 -15.17 -4.62 15.52
CA ASN A 41 -13.73 -4.80 15.32
C ASN A 41 -13.06 -5.34 16.61
N TYR A 42 -11.75 -5.59 16.56
CA TYR A 42 -11.01 -6.15 17.69
C TYR A 42 -10.81 -5.16 18.85
N PHE A 43 -10.87 -3.84 18.62
CA PHE A 43 -10.73 -2.84 19.69
C PHE A 43 -12.02 -2.68 20.50
N GLU A 44 -11.94 -1.98 21.64
CA GLU A 44 -13.14 -1.66 22.42
C GLU A 44 -14.05 -0.71 21.64
N GLU A 45 -15.23 -1.18 21.26
CA GLU A 45 -16.14 -0.46 20.38
C GLU A 45 -17.57 -0.56 20.91
N SER A 46 -18.35 0.51 20.75
CA SER A 46 -19.78 0.53 21.09
C SER A 46 -20.63 0.72 19.83
N LYS A 47 -21.73 -0.04 19.74
CA LYS A 47 -22.73 0.09 18.67
C LYS A 47 -24.12 0.15 19.28
N GLU A 48 -25.03 0.81 18.59
CA GLU A 48 -26.43 0.91 19.01
C GLU A 48 -27.32 -0.01 18.18
N PHE A 49 -28.33 -0.58 18.85
CA PHE A 49 -29.52 -1.09 18.19
C PHE A 49 -30.75 -0.55 18.91
N THR A 50 -31.91 -0.65 18.29
CA THR A 50 -33.17 -0.15 18.86
C THR A 50 -34.12 -1.30 19.13
N ILE A 51 -34.78 -1.23 20.27
CA ILE A 51 -35.91 -2.08 20.62
C ILE A 51 -37.20 -1.27 20.64
N ARG A 52 -38.32 -1.93 20.36
CA ARG A 52 -39.67 -1.43 20.62
C ARG A 52 -40.44 -2.56 21.28
N ALA A 53 -41.00 -2.30 22.46
CA ALA A 53 -41.67 -3.29 23.27
C ALA A 53 -42.91 -2.72 23.95
N THR A 54 -43.80 -3.59 24.41
CA THR A 54 -44.87 -3.27 25.37
C THR A 54 -44.57 -3.90 26.72
N GLY A 55 -44.62 -3.09 27.79
CA GLY A 55 -44.31 -3.54 29.15
C GLY A 55 -42.81 -3.73 29.40
N ASP A 56 -42.48 -4.41 30.49
CA ASP A 56 -41.09 -4.59 30.94
C ASP A 56 -40.30 -5.51 30.01
N TRP A 57 -39.04 -5.15 29.82
CA TRP A 57 -38.07 -5.92 29.04
C TRP A 57 -36.71 -5.95 29.74
N SER A 58 -35.93 -6.99 29.47
CA SER A 58 -34.55 -7.16 29.95
C SER A 58 -33.66 -7.78 28.88
N ILE A 59 -32.34 -7.64 29.07
CA ILE A 59 -31.31 -8.23 28.23
C ILE A 59 -30.41 -9.08 29.12
N ASP A 60 -30.36 -10.37 28.82
CA ASP A 60 -29.50 -11.33 29.50
C ASP A 60 -28.22 -11.55 28.69
N ILE A 61 -27.10 -11.54 29.40
CA ILE A 61 -25.78 -11.86 28.85
C ILE A 61 -25.35 -13.20 29.45
N PRO A 62 -25.30 -14.28 28.65
CA PRO A 62 -24.87 -15.59 29.13
C PRO A 62 -23.44 -15.58 29.68
N ALA A 63 -23.15 -16.49 30.62
CA ALA A 63 -21.79 -16.75 31.06
C ALA A 63 -20.88 -17.08 29.86
N GLY A 64 -19.65 -16.57 29.87
CA GLY A 64 -18.71 -16.62 28.75
C GLY A 64 -18.80 -15.44 27.78
N ASN A 65 -19.83 -14.59 27.90
CA ASN A 65 -20.02 -13.38 27.09
C ASN A 65 -19.76 -12.08 27.88
N GLU A 66 -18.98 -12.13 28.97
CA GLU A 66 -18.68 -10.97 29.85
C GLU A 66 -17.90 -9.85 29.13
N TRP A 67 -17.34 -10.16 27.96
CA TRP A 67 -16.73 -9.19 27.06
C TRP A 67 -17.75 -8.30 26.33
N ILE A 68 -19.06 -8.57 26.47
CA ILE A 68 -20.16 -7.76 25.98
C ILE A 68 -20.79 -7.03 27.17
N LYS A 69 -20.95 -5.71 27.06
CA LYS A 69 -21.69 -4.86 28.01
C LYS A 69 -22.88 -4.24 27.30
N VAL A 70 -24.00 -4.10 27.99
CA VAL A 70 -25.24 -3.56 27.43
C VAL A 70 -25.80 -2.48 28.34
N GLU A 71 -26.17 -1.34 27.77
CA GLU A 71 -26.75 -0.21 28.49
C GLU A 71 -27.85 0.48 27.65
N PRO A 72 -29.08 0.63 28.18
CA PRO A 72 -29.60 -0.02 29.38
C PRO A 72 -29.79 -1.54 29.19
N SER A 73 -29.67 -2.33 30.27
CA SER A 73 -29.90 -3.78 30.26
C SER A 73 -31.35 -4.17 30.60
N SER A 74 -32.19 -3.21 30.99
CA SER A 74 -33.63 -3.40 31.20
C SER A 74 -34.38 -2.08 31.07
N GLY A 75 -35.71 -2.15 30.94
CA GLY A 75 -36.58 -0.98 30.90
C GLY A 75 -38.04 -1.35 30.68
N THR A 76 -38.87 -0.35 30.41
CA THR A 76 -40.32 -0.52 30.18
C THR A 76 -40.72 0.18 28.88
N GLY A 77 -41.34 -0.57 27.97
CA GLY A 77 -41.80 -0.06 26.67
C GLY A 77 -43.26 0.40 26.70
N ASP A 78 -43.52 1.54 26.07
CA ASP A 78 -44.86 2.14 25.90
C ASP A 78 -45.60 1.64 24.63
N GLY A 79 -45.02 0.67 23.91
CA GLY A 79 -45.54 0.17 22.64
C GLY A 79 -45.36 1.13 21.45
N LYS A 80 -44.79 2.33 21.64
CA LYS A 80 -44.71 3.39 20.61
C LYS A 80 -43.28 3.81 20.33
N SER A 81 -42.51 4.06 21.38
CA SER A 81 -41.18 4.63 21.35
C SER A 81 -40.10 3.59 21.07
N TYR A 82 -39.12 3.96 20.24
CA TYR A 82 -37.89 3.18 20.08
C TYR A 82 -36.93 3.50 21.21
N GLN A 83 -36.51 2.48 21.95
CA GLN A 83 -35.50 2.60 23.00
C GLN A 83 -34.15 2.18 22.41
N LYS A 84 -33.14 3.04 22.56
CA LYS A 84 -31.78 2.78 22.10
C LYS A 84 -31.02 1.98 23.13
N ILE A 85 -30.39 0.91 22.67
CA ILE A 85 -29.56 0.03 23.47
C ILE A 85 -28.14 0.11 22.92
N LYS A 86 -27.20 0.53 23.76
CA LYS A 86 -25.78 0.55 23.46
C LYS A 86 -25.17 -0.79 23.87
N VAL A 87 -24.50 -1.45 22.94
CA VAL A 87 -23.72 -2.67 23.15
C VAL A 87 -22.25 -2.31 23.00
N THR A 88 -21.47 -2.54 24.05
CA THR A 88 -20.02 -2.30 24.08
C THR A 88 -19.30 -3.64 24.13
N CYS A 89 -18.43 -3.92 23.17
CA CYS A 89 -17.53 -5.07 23.23
C CYS A 89 -16.16 -4.62 23.74
N LEU A 90 -15.62 -5.29 24.76
CA LEU A 90 -14.25 -5.09 25.22
C LEU A 90 -13.26 -5.45 24.10
N GLN A 91 -12.04 -4.91 24.17
CA GLN A 91 -10.97 -5.30 23.24
C GLN A 91 -10.81 -6.84 23.23
N ASN A 92 -10.76 -7.40 22.03
CA ASN A 92 -10.38 -8.78 21.81
C ASN A 92 -8.85 -8.86 21.73
N ILE A 93 -8.26 -9.82 22.46
CA ILE A 93 -6.81 -10.10 22.45
C ILE A 93 -6.52 -11.56 22.04
N SER A 94 -7.55 -12.24 21.52
CA SER A 94 -7.50 -13.62 21.11
C SER A 94 -8.05 -13.79 19.69
N GLU A 95 -8.28 -15.04 19.31
CA GLU A 95 -8.97 -15.40 18.07
C GLU A 95 -10.34 -14.73 17.94
N LYS A 96 -10.90 -14.80 16.73
CA LYS A 96 -12.26 -14.31 16.46
C LYS A 96 -13.22 -14.96 17.46
N ARG A 97 -14.06 -14.15 18.11
CA ARG A 97 -15.05 -14.62 19.09
C ARG A 97 -16.46 -14.21 18.71
N GLU A 98 -17.42 -15.04 19.11
CA GLU A 98 -18.85 -14.82 18.88
C GLU A 98 -19.58 -15.04 20.20
N GLY A 99 -20.61 -14.23 20.42
CA GLY A 99 -21.47 -14.27 21.60
C GLY A 99 -22.91 -14.00 21.19
N THR A 100 -23.83 -14.15 22.14
CA THR A 100 -25.24 -13.85 21.93
C THR A 100 -25.78 -13.22 23.20
N ILE A 101 -26.48 -12.11 23.05
CA ILE A 101 -27.30 -11.54 24.12
C ILE A 101 -28.77 -11.87 23.84
N TYR A 102 -29.55 -12.02 24.88
CA TYR A 102 -30.94 -12.48 24.79
C TYR A 102 -31.89 -11.42 25.32
N LEU A 103 -32.85 -11.01 24.49
CA LEU A 103 -33.89 -10.09 24.92
C LEU A 103 -35.08 -10.88 25.47
N ASN A 104 -35.66 -10.40 26.56
CA ASN A 104 -36.87 -10.93 27.17
C ASN A 104 -37.87 -9.80 27.39
N GLY A 105 -39.16 -10.08 27.24
CA GLY A 105 -40.23 -9.10 27.45
C GLY A 105 -41.48 -9.44 26.67
N ALA A 106 -42.62 -8.90 27.11
CA ALA A 106 -43.91 -9.06 26.44
C ALA A 106 -44.30 -10.52 26.10
N GLY A 107 -44.00 -11.46 27.00
CA GLY A 107 -44.27 -12.90 26.80
C GLY A 107 -43.28 -13.62 25.88
N GLN A 108 -42.30 -12.92 25.30
CA GLN A 108 -41.20 -13.50 24.55
C GLN A 108 -39.99 -13.70 25.47
N ALA A 109 -39.32 -14.83 25.35
CA ALA A 109 -38.10 -15.15 26.09
C ALA A 109 -36.99 -15.57 25.12
N ASN A 110 -35.75 -15.26 25.48
CA ASN A 110 -34.55 -15.66 24.75
C ASN A 110 -34.53 -15.24 23.28
N VAL A 111 -35.00 -14.03 22.95
CA VAL A 111 -34.94 -13.52 21.57
C VAL A 111 -33.47 -13.14 21.27
N PRO A 112 -32.75 -13.84 20.36
CA PRO A 112 -31.28 -13.76 20.31
C PRO A 112 -30.76 -12.62 19.43
N LEU A 113 -29.84 -11.79 19.92
CA LEU A 113 -29.04 -10.87 19.11
C LEU A 113 -27.59 -11.38 19.08
N LYS A 114 -27.11 -11.74 17.88
CA LYS A 114 -25.74 -12.24 17.70
C LYS A 114 -24.73 -11.10 17.81
N VAL A 115 -23.60 -11.37 18.43
CA VAL A 115 -22.49 -10.42 18.53
C VAL A 115 -21.22 -11.10 18.04
N ARG A 116 -20.60 -10.56 16.99
CA ARG A 116 -19.33 -11.07 16.45
C ARG A 116 -18.24 -10.06 16.68
N GLN A 117 -17.05 -10.52 17.03
CA GLN A 117 -15.87 -9.67 17.16
C GLN A 117 -14.66 -10.27 16.45
N ASN A 118 -13.99 -9.47 15.63
CA ASN A 118 -12.77 -9.88 14.92
C ASN A 118 -11.64 -10.29 15.90
N ASN A 119 -10.69 -11.12 15.43
CA ASN A 119 -9.50 -11.45 16.21
C ASN A 119 -8.67 -10.20 16.49
N GLY A 120 -8.09 -10.15 17.69
CA GLY A 120 -7.14 -9.11 18.09
C GLY A 120 -5.78 -9.69 18.45
N LEU A 121 -5.36 -10.74 17.75
CA LEU A 121 -4.03 -11.30 17.92
C LEU A 121 -2.99 -10.35 17.34
N PHE A 122 -2.00 -10.01 18.17
CA PHE A 122 -0.82 -9.26 17.75
C PHE A 122 -0.16 -9.97 16.56
N GLU A 123 0.19 -9.19 15.54
CA GLU A 123 0.87 -9.71 14.36
C GLU A 123 1.97 -8.75 13.89
N TRP A 124 3.12 -9.33 13.54
CA TRP A 124 4.13 -8.62 12.77
C TRP A 124 3.64 -8.47 11.33
N TYR A 125 3.68 -7.25 10.83
CA TYR A 125 3.23 -6.94 9.48
C TYR A 125 4.41 -6.79 8.54
N LYS A 126 4.22 -7.14 7.27
CA LYS A 126 5.21 -6.91 6.21
C LYS A 126 4.89 -5.61 5.49
N TYR A 127 5.92 -4.85 5.14
CA TYR A 127 5.79 -3.74 4.21
C TYR A 127 5.26 -4.22 2.86
N PRO A 128 4.74 -3.31 2.02
CA PRO A 128 4.28 -3.65 0.67
C PRO A 128 5.32 -4.31 -0.23
N ASN A 129 6.61 -4.26 0.11
CA ASN A 129 7.70 -4.98 -0.59
C ASN A 129 7.93 -6.43 -0.07
N GLY A 130 7.06 -6.94 0.81
CA GLY A 130 7.16 -8.29 1.37
C GLY A 130 8.18 -8.45 2.52
N LYS A 131 8.87 -7.38 2.93
CA LYS A 131 9.89 -7.40 4.01
C LYS A 131 9.31 -6.92 5.34
N TYR A 132 9.91 -7.35 6.44
CA TYR A 132 9.57 -6.83 7.78
C TYR A 132 10.34 -5.56 8.16
N LEU A 133 11.44 -5.29 7.46
CA LEU A 133 12.40 -4.26 7.85
C LEU A 133 12.32 -3.08 6.89
N ALA A 134 12.29 -1.87 7.45
CA ALA A 134 12.64 -0.64 6.77
C ALA A 134 13.61 0.14 7.66
N LEU A 135 14.27 1.15 7.08
CA LEU A 135 15.16 2.04 7.80
C LEU A 135 14.60 3.45 7.78
N THR A 136 14.90 4.22 8.82
CA THR A 136 14.70 5.67 8.86
C THR A 136 15.95 6.33 9.43
N GLY A 137 16.20 7.57 9.06
CA GLY A 137 17.45 8.26 9.35
C GLY A 137 18.51 8.01 8.27
N THR A 138 19.65 8.66 8.43
CA THR A 138 20.75 8.69 7.48
C THR A 138 22.05 8.42 8.22
N LEU A 139 22.88 7.53 7.71
CA LEU A 139 24.22 7.30 8.26
C LEU A 139 25.23 8.13 7.47
N ILE A 140 25.89 9.06 8.15
CA ILE A 140 27.00 9.84 7.61
C ILE A 140 28.23 9.56 8.47
N ALA A 141 29.35 9.22 7.84
CA ALA A 141 30.60 8.98 8.51
C ALA A 141 31.00 10.18 9.38
N GLN A 142 31.52 9.91 10.57
CA GLN A 142 31.93 10.91 11.57
C GLN A 142 30.77 11.72 12.18
N GLN A 143 29.51 11.34 11.95
CA GLN A 143 28.34 11.96 12.58
C GLN A 143 27.60 10.95 13.46
N ASN A 144 26.95 11.42 14.54
CA ASN A 144 26.16 10.52 15.37
C ASN A 144 25.02 9.88 14.57
N SER A 145 24.87 8.56 14.72
CA SER A 145 23.80 7.81 14.09
C SER A 145 22.44 8.30 14.58
N ASN A 146 21.55 8.59 13.63
CA ASN A 146 20.11 8.71 13.85
C ASN A 146 19.34 7.54 13.22
N LEU A 147 20.04 6.48 12.82
CA LEU A 147 19.45 5.32 12.15
C LEU A 147 18.52 4.58 13.10
N GLN A 148 17.30 4.31 12.64
CA GLN A 148 16.36 3.43 13.32
C GLN A 148 15.89 2.34 12.36
N ILE A 149 15.92 1.10 12.85
CA ILE A 149 15.25 -0.01 12.20
C ILE A 149 13.76 0.08 12.55
N LYS A 150 12.90 0.04 11.54
CA LYS A 150 11.47 0.25 11.67
C LYS A 150 10.73 -1.03 11.26
N ILE A 151 10.00 -1.64 12.21
CA ILE A 151 9.28 -2.90 12.02
C ILE A 151 7.79 -2.67 12.25
N PRO A 152 6.89 -2.90 11.26
CA PRO A 152 5.47 -2.67 11.44
C PRO A 152 4.82 -3.81 12.22
N TYR A 153 3.83 -3.45 13.04
CA TYR A 153 2.99 -4.38 13.78
C TYR A 153 1.51 -3.95 13.70
N ARG A 154 0.62 -4.87 14.06
CA ARG A 154 -0.81 -4.61 14.19
C ARG A 154 -1.36 -5.16 15.50
N LYS A 155 -2.46 -4.57 15.94
CA LYS A 155 -3.28 -5.04 17.08
C LYS A 155 -2.52 -5.13 18.42
N ALA A 156 -1.62 -4.17 18.68
CA ALA A 156 -0.94 -4.10 19.96
C ALA A 156 -1.88 -3.70 21.11
N ILE A 157 -1.60 -4.18 22.31
CA ILE A 157 -2.28 -3.85 23.57
C ILE A 157 -1.52 -2.84 24.43
N GLY A 158 -0.29 -2.49 24.03
CA GLY A 158 0.50 -1.38 24.58
C GLY A 158 1.35 -1.76 25.79
N ASN A 159 1.71 -3.04 25.91
CA ASN A 159 2.61 -3.53 26.96
C ASN A 159 3.44 -4.74 26.49
N GLU A 160 3.56 -4.92 25.18
CA GLU A 160 4.35 -6.00 24.61
C GLU A 160 5.84 -5.73 24.69
N SER A 161 6.60 -6.79 24.99
CA SER A 161 8.06 -6.77 24.92
C SER A 161 8.55 -8.04 24.25
N PHE A 162 9.47 -7.87 23.30
CA PHE A 162 10.00 -8.96 22.48
C PHE A 162 11.51 -9.00 22.57
N PRO A 163 12.14 -10.14 22.88
CA PRO A 163 13.57 -10.34 22.64
C PRO A 163 13.98 -9.97 21.22
N VAL A 164 14.99 -9.14 21.09
CA VAL A 164 15.52 -8.66 19.80
C VAL A 164 17.01 -8.96 19.73
N GLN A 165 17.45 -9.44 18.57
CA GLN A 165 18.87 -9.57 18.24
C GLN A 165 19.12 -8.81 16.94
N VAL A 166 20.09 -7.90 16.96
CA VAL A 166 20.53 -7.15 15.77
C VAL A 166 22.02 -7.40 15.57
N SER A 167 22.41 -7.79 14.35
CA SER A 167 23.80 -7.93 13.94
C SER A 167 24.13 -6.88 12.89
N LEU A 168 25.23 -6.15 13.10
CA LEU A 168 25.72 -5.10 12.20
C LEU A 168 27.03 -5.59 11.58
N THR A 169 27.10 -5.67 10.26
CA THR A 169 28.29 -6.14 9.54
C THR A 169 28.58 -5.29 8.30
N GLY A 170 29.76 -5.45 7.71
CA GLY A 170 30.24 -4.63 6.58
C GLY A 170 31.14 -3.48 7.01
N LYS A 171 31.74 -2.79 6.04
CA LYS A 171 32.71 -1.70 6.29
C LYS A 171 32.06 -0.51 7.02
N GLY A 172 30.80 -0.21 6.68
CA GLY A 172 30.02 0.86 7.28
C GLY A 172 29.60 0.62 8.72
N ALA A 173 29.76 -0.61 9.25
CA ALA A 173 29.41 -0.94 10.63
C ALA A 173 30.41 -0.42 11.68
N ALA A 174 31.63 -0.06 11.26
CA ALA A 174 32.66 0.38 12.19
C ALA A 174 32.22 1.62 12.98
N GLY A 175 32.18 1.51 14.32
CA GLY A 175 31.74 2.57 15.23
C GLY A 175 30.22 2.59 15.52
N LEU A 176 29.45 1.68 14.92
CA LEU A 176 28.03 1.48 15.22
C LEU A 176 27.81 0.33 16.19
N GLN A 177 26.74 0.42 16.97
CA GLN A 177 26.32 -0.63 17.90
C GLN A 177 24.81 -0.62 18.13
N PHE A 178 24.25 -1.80 18.37
CA PHE A 178 22.89 -1.96 18.89
C PHE A 178 22.98 -2.41 20.35
N ASN A 179 22.56 -1.55 21.27
CA ASN A 179 22.66 -1.81 22.71
C ASN A 179 21.38 -2.42 23.32
N GLY A 180 20.34 -2.64 22.51
CA GLY A 180 19.10 -3.25 22.96
C GLY A 180 19.17 -4.78 22.98
N ASN A 181 18.38 -5.40 23.86
CA ASN A 181 18.05 -6.82 23.79
C ASN A 181 16.54 -7.07 23.74
N GLN A 182 15.74 -6.01 23.79
CA GLN A 182 14.29 -6.04 23.73
C GLN A 182 13.76 -4.89 22.86
N GLY A 183 12.67 -5.15 22.16
CA GLY A 183 11.81 -4.14 21.55
C GLY A 183 10.50 -4.05 22.31
N THR A 184 10.15 -2.85 22.78
CA THR A 184 8.96 -2.60 23.59
C THR A 184 7.93 -1.80 22.79
N ILE A 185 6.66 -2.19 22.92
CA ILE A 185 5.51 -1.49 22.35
C ILE A 185 4.64 -1.00 23.51
N THR A 186 4.49 0.32 23.61
CA THR A 186 3.69 0.98 24.66
C THR A 186 2.34 1.47 24.16
N ASP A 187 2.21 1.66 22.84
CA ASP A 187 1.00 2.18 22.23
C ASP A 187 0.08 1.03 21.80
N ARG A 188 -1.22 1.26 21.90
CA ARG A 188 -2.25 0.33 21.43
C ARG A 188 -2.49 0.49 19.93
N GLY A 189 -2.88 -0.60 19.29
CA GLY A 189 -3.32 -0.62 17.89
C GLY A 189 -2.21 -0.97 16.91
N ASP A 190 -2.28 -0.37 15.73
CA ASP A 190 -1.31 -0.61 14.65
C ASP A 190 -0.21 0.44 14.70
N GLY A 191 1.03 0.04 14.42
CA GLY A 191 2.15 0.96 14.58
C GLY A 191 3.49 0.38 14.12
N TYR A 192 4.56 0.96 14.65
CA TYR A 192 5.93 0.57 14.33
C TYR A 192 6.77 0.43 15.59
N LEU A 193 7.54 -0.66 15.66
CA LEU A 193 8.62 -0.81 16.59
C LEU A 193 9.87 -0.14 15.99
N TYR A 194 10.49 0.75 16.76
CA TYR A 194 11.72 1.44 16.39
C TYR A 194 12.88 0.90 17.22
N LEU A 195 13.91 0.38 16.55
CA LEU A 195 15.13 -0.11 17.17
C LEU A 195 16.28 0.82 16.78
N PRO A 196 16.71 1.73 17.67
CA PRO A 196 17.76 2.69 17.36
C PRO A 196 19.13 2.02 17.28
N VAL A 197 19.87 2.31 16.21
CA VAL A 197 21.29 1.97 16.09
C VAL A 197 22.09 3.18 16.54
N SER A 198 22.93 2.99 17.56
CA SER A 198 23.71 4.06 18.19
C SER A 198 25.17 4.05 17.73
N GLY A 199 25.91 5.09 18.12
CA GLY A 199 27.33 5.24 17.81
C GLY A 199 27.61 6.25 16.72
N THR A 200 28.88 6.35 16.34
CA THR A 200 29.39 7.25 15.30
C THR A 200 30.11 6.39 14.28
N PRO A 201 29.53 6.16 13.08
CA PRO A 201 30.17 5.33 12.09
C PRO A 201 31.44 6.04 11.59
N THR A 202 32.55 5.31 11.47
CA THR A 202 33.86 5.92 11.16
C THR A 202 34.29 5.74 9.72
N THR A 203 33.68 4.78 9.01
CA THR A 203 34.14 4.35 7.68
C THR A 203 32.97 4.35 6.69
N GLN A 204 33.19 4.93 5.51
CA GLN A 204 32.24 4.88 4.41
C GLN A 204 32.14 3.45 3.86
N GLY A 205 30.92 3.01 3.53
CA GLY A 205 30.70 1.76 2.83
C GLY A 205 29.48 0.99 3.31
N GLU A 206 29.32 -0.22 2.77
CA GLU A 206 28.18 -1.10 3.04
C GLU A 206 27.99 -1.41 4.54
N LEU A 207 26.74 -1.35 4.97
CA LEU A 207 26.22 -1.83 6.25
C LEU A 207 25.10 -2.85 6.00
N LEU A 208 25.26 -4.05 6.53
CA LEU A 208 24.25 -5.10 6.57
C LEU A 208 23.70 -5.21 8.00
N ILE A 209 22.38 -5.17 8.13
CA ILE A 209 21.67 -5.21 9.40
C ILE A 209 20.75 -6.43 9.41
N GLN A 210 21.14 -7.48 10.13
CA GLN A 210 20.30 -8.66 10.32
C GLN A 210 19.50 -8.50 11.62
N VAL A 211 18.21 -8.83 11.58
CA VAL A 211 17.31 -8.68 12.73
C VAL A 211 16.58 -9.99 13.02
N LYS A 212 16.55 -10.38 14.28
CA LYS A 212 15.66 -11.43 14.80
C LYS A 212 14.80 -10.87 15.91
N VAL A 213 13.53 -11.25 15.92
CA VAL A 213 12.58 -10.93 16.99
C VAL A 213 11.99 -12.23 17.49
N ASN A 214 12.03 -12.50 18.80
CA ASN A 214 11.62 -13.79 19.39
C ASN A 214 12.26 -15.01 18.70
N ASN A 215 13.54 -14.91 18.31
CA ASN A 215 14.27 -15.91 17.53
C ASN A 215 13.75 -16.16 16.10
N GLN A 216 12.65 -15.51 15.67
CA GLN A 216 12.22 -15.51 14.28
C GLN A 216 13.13 -14.58 13.46
N ASP A 217 13.59 -15.05 12.30
CA ASP A 217 14.39 -14.25 11.37
C ASP A 217 13.50 -13.27 10.60
N PHE A 218 13.76 -11.98 10.75
CA PHE A 218 13.06 -10.91 10.04
C PHE A 218 13.79 -10.51 8.76
N GLY A 219 14.96 -11.09 8.52
CA GLY A 219 15.81 -10.88 7.36
C GLY A 219 16.96 -9.94 7.63
N THR A 220 17.62 -9.57 6.53
CA THR A 220 18.71 -8.59 6.49
C THR A 220 18.28 -7.41 5.63
N ILE A 221 18.51 -6.20 6.12
CA ILE A 221 18.38 -4.96 5.33
C ILE A 221 19.76 -4.35 5.12
N GLN A 222 19.99 -3.82 3.93
CA GLN A 222 21.27 -3.29 3.48
C GLN A 222 21.16 -1.78 3.30
N THR A 223 22.20 -1.06 3.72
CA THR A 223 22.38 0.39 3.51
C THR A 223 23.87 0.72 3.44
N ILE A 224 24.23 2.00 3.41
CA ILE A 224 25.62 2.45 3.56
C ILE A 224 25.75 3.41 4.75
N THR A 225 26.94 3.43 5.34
CA THR A 225 27.44 4.67 5.93
C THR A 225 27.96 5.54 4.79
N ALA A 226 27.30 6.66 4.56
CA ALA A 226 27.63 7.59 3.48
C ALA A 226 28.70 8.60 3.92
N ASN A 227 29.33 9.28 2.97
CA ASN A 227 30.06 10.53 3.20
C ASN A 227 29.15 11.76 3.16
N GLY A 228 27.86 11.57 2.82
CA GLY A 228 26.85 12.63 2.78
C GLY A 228 26.70 13.28 1.40
N THR A 229 27.29 12.71 0.35
CA THR A 229 27.23 13.26 -1.01
C THR A 229 26.12 12.59 -1.82
N THR A 230 25.33 13.39 -2.53
CA THR A 230 24.35 12.91 -3.53
C THR A 230 24.96 13.02 -4.93
N LEU A 231 25.04 11.89 -5.65
CA LEU A 231 25.56 11.81 -7.02
C LEU A 231 24.46 12.08 -8.06
N VAL A 232 23.27 11.53 -7.81
CA VAL A 232 22.13 11.60 -8.71
C VAL A 232 20.88 11.81 -7.86
N GLN A 233 20.06 12.77 -8.26
CA GLN A 233 18.71 12.94 -7.74
C GLN A 233 17.80 13.30 -8.91
N GLN A 234 16.82 12.45 -9.18
CA GLN A 234 15.89 12.64 -10.28
C GLN A 234 14.50 12.15 -9.90
N ASN A 235 13.54 13.07 -9.90
CA ASN A 235 12.13 12.74 -10.00
C ASN A 235 11.65 13.04 -11.43
N PHE A 236 10.48 12.55 -11.80
CA PHE A 236 9.93 12.79 -13.13
C PHE A 236 8.69 13.69 -13.10
N ALA A 237 8.60 14.60 -12.12
CA ALA A 237 7.48 15.53 -11.96
C ALA A 237 7.22 16.41 -13.20
N LYS A 238 8.25 16.63 -14.03
CA LYS A 238 8.16 17.38 -15.29
C LYS A 238 7.64 16.56 -16.47
N PHE A 239 7.44 15.27 -16.31
CA PHE A 239 6.83 14.47 -17.37
C PHE A 239 5.34 14.76 -17.40
N LEU A 240 4.86 15.25 -18.53
CA LEU A 240 3.46 15.66 -18.69
C LEU A 240 2.63 14.64 -19.46
N TRP A 241 3.21 13.99 -20.48
CA TRP A 241 2.44 13.22 -21.46
C TRP A 241 2.33 11.73 -21.15
N GLY A 242 1.22 11.14 -21.58
CA GLY A 242 0.82 9.75 -21.34
C GLY A 242 -0.31 9.63 -20.32
N GLY A 243 -0.80 8.40 -20.10
CA GLY A 243 -1.77 8.09 -19.04
C GLY A 243 -1.12 7.88 -17.67
N ASP A 244 -1.79 8.31 -16.60
CA ASP A 244 -1.43 7.97 -15.22
C ASP A 244 -1.97 6.57 -14.91
N CYS A 245 -1.20 5.56 -15.32
CA CYS A 245 -1.47 4.15 -15.05
C CYS A 245 -1.62 3.85 -13.55
N ILE A 246 -0.81 4.47 -12.66
CA ILE A 246 -0.81 4.08 -11.24
C ILE A 246 -1.99 4.74 -10.50
N GLY A 247 -2.30 5.99 -10.81
CA GLY A 247 -3.49 6.68 -10.32
C GLY A 247 -4.77 6.33 -11.08
N ASN A 248 -4.68 5.51 -12.13
CA ASN A 248 -5.78 5.11 -13.01
C ASN A 248 -6.56 6.31 -13.57
N LYS A 249 -5.84 7.30 -14.13
CA LYS A 249 -6.43 8.51 -14.72
C LYS A 249 -6.14 8.63 -16.21
N ASP A 250 -7.02 9.37 -16.87
CA ASP A 250 -6.88 9.72 -18.28
C ASP A 250 -5.55 10.42 -18.58
N GLY A 251 -5.05 10.18 -19.79
CA GLY A 251 -3.78 10.72 -20.22
C GLY A 251 -3.92 12.05 -20.95
N VAL A 252 -2.77 12.68 -21.15
CA VAL A 252 -2.66 13.85 -22.03
C VAL A 252 -1.57 13.62 -23.08
N THR A 253 -1.75 14.24 -24.25
CA THR A 253 -0.76 14.22 -25.33
C THR A 253 -0.54 15.63 -25.88
N SER A 254 0.58 15.83 -26.59
CA SER A 254 0.85 17.07 -27.31
C SER A 254 0.23 17.00 -28.71
N THR A 255 -0.15 18.15 -29.26
CA THR A 255 -0.54 18.28 -30.67
C THR A 255 0.66 18.35 -31.60
N LYS A 256 1.88 18.50 -31.06
CA LYS A 256 3.14 18.63 -31.81
C LYS A 256 3.91 17.32 -31.88
N ALA A 257 4.74 17.19 -32.91
CA ALA A 257 5.70 16.10 -33.02
C ALA A 257 6.84 16.26 -32.01
N ILE A 258 7.43 15.13 -31.55
CA ILE A 258 8.50 15.11 -30.52
C ILE A 258 9.67 16.05 -30.86
N ALA A 259 10.03 16.19 -32.14
CA ALA A 259 11.12 17.07 -32.59
C ALA A 259 10.87 18.56 -32.29
N GLU A 260 9.62 18.96 -32.11
CA GLU A 260 9.17 20.36 -31.96
C GLU A 260 8.50 20.62 -30.59
N MET A 261 8.42 19.59 -29.74
CA MET A 261 7.75 19.65 -28.44
C MET A 261 8.54 20.48 -27.42
N SER A 262 7.81 21.16 -26.54
CA SER A 262 8.28 21.86 -25.34
C SER A 262 7.34 21.58 -24.16
N LEU A 263 7.84 21.72 -22.92
CA LEU A 263 6.98 21.64 -21.73
C LEU A 263 5.88 22.72 -21.68
N ALA A 264 6.01 23.80 -22.45
CA ALA A 264 5.03 24.87 -22.55
C ALA A 264 3.88 24.58 -23.53
N ASP A 265 3.94 23.48 -24.28
CA ASP A 265 2.92 23.15 -25.27
C ASP A 265 1.57 22.84 -24.61
N GLU A 266 0.49 23.30 -25.25
CA GLU A 266 -0.87 22.92 -24.87
C GLU A 266 -1.05 21.39 -24.97
N THR A 267 -1.79 20.85 -24.00
CA THR A 267 -2.10 19.44 -23.95
C THR A 267 -3.56 19.19 -24.32
N ILE A 268 -3.81 18.06 -24.98
CA ILE A 268 -5.16 17.57 -25.24
C ILE A 268 -5.39 16.28 -24.46
N LEU A 269 -6.62 16.10 -23.99
CA LEU A 269 -7.04 14.85 -23.35
C LEU A 269 -7.00 13.70 -24.35
N CYS A 270 -6.50 12.55 -23.91
CA CYS A 270 -6.62 11.30 -24.64
C CYS A 270 -7.31 10.24 -23.75
N VAL A 271 -8.30 9.54 -24.31
CA VAL A 271 -9.11 8.54 -23.59
C VAL A 271 -8.29 7.27 -23.30
N VAL A 272 -8.35 6.76 -22.06
CA VAL A 272 -7.67 5.54 -21.56
C VAL A 272 -8.28 4.23 -22.06
N GLY A 273 -7.48 3.14 -22.05
CA GLY A 273 -8.08 1.83 -21.80
C GLY A 273 -7.22 0.57 -21.91
N THR A 274 -6.28 0.48 -22.85
CA THR A 274 -5.52 -0.76 -23.11
C THR A 274 -4.01 -0.55 -23.10
N ASN A 275 -3.32 -1.57 -22.59
CA ASN A 275 -1.89 -1.78 -22.77
C ASN A 275 -1.47 -1.54 -24.23
N GLY A 276 -0.65 -0.51 -24.46
CA GLY A 276 -0.11 -0.19 -25.79
C GLY A 276 -0.82 0.95 -26.53
N ALA A 277 -1.98 1.43 -26.07
CA ALA A 277 -2.69 2.57 -26.68
C ALA A 277 -2.30 3.94 -26.08
N ASN A 278 -1.33 3.96 -25.17
CA ASN A 278 -1.25 4.94 -24.10
C ASN A 278 -0.44 6.21 -24.45
N GLY A 279 -0.70 6.78 -25.63
CA GLY A 279 -0.60 8.20 -26.00
C GLY A 279 0.71 8.98 -25.79
N SER A 280 1.70 8.51 -25.03
CA SER A 280 2.96 9.22 -24.93
C SER A 280 3.76 8.98 -26.20
N GLY A 281 4.17 7.74 -26.52
CA GLY A 281 5.06 7.48 -27.67
C GLY A 281 6.44 8.16 -27.56
N VAL A 282 6.54 9.18 -26.70
CA VAL A 282 7.72 9.91 -26.29
C VAL A 282 8.53 9.00 -25.41
N THR A 283 9.65 8.56 -25.98
CA THR A 283 10.70 7.91 -25.21
C THR A 283 11.25 8.91 -24.22
N SER A 284 11.45 8.48 -22.98
CA SER A 284 11.89 9.37 -21.90
C SER A 284 13.35 9.80 -22.02
N THR A 285 14.17 9.02 -22.71
CA THR A 285 15.56 9.36 -22.97
C THR A 285 15.80 9.61 -24.46
N ILE A 286 16.86 10.37 -24.74
CA ILE A 286 17.15 10.94 -26.07
C ILE A 286 17.24 9.84 -27.14
N ARG A 287 16.32 9.91 -28.10
CA ARG A 287 16.70 9.84 -29.52
C ARG A 287 17.01 11.28 -29.91
N THR A 288 18.09 11.51 -30.67
CA THR A 288 18.75 12.80 -30.93
C THR A 288 17.89 13.93 -31.52
N SER A 289 16.57 13.74 -31.65
CA SER A 289 15.63 14.62 -32.34
C SER A 289 15.18 15.87 -31.57
N ASN A 290 15.29 15.94 -30.23
CA ASN A 290 14.92 17.14 -29.46
C ASN A 290 15.71 17.29 -28.14
N PRO A 291 17.01 17.62 -28.19
CA PRO A 291 17.83 17.77 -26.99
C PRO A 291 17.33 18.87 -26.02
N THR A 292 16.67 19.91 -26.54
CA THR A 292 16.13 21.01 -25.73
C THR A 292 15.03 20.52 -24.78
N LEU A 293 14.07 19.74 -25.27
CA LEU A 293 13.00 19.18 -24.44
C LEU A 293 13.55 18.27 -23.32
N TYR A 294 14.50 17.40 -23.64
CA TYR A 294 15.09 16.51 -22.63
C TYR A 294 15.85 17.30 -21.57
N LYS A 295 16.50 18.40 -21.93
CA LYS A 295 17.10 19.33 -20.96
C LYS A 295 16.05 20.00 -20.08
N GLU A 296 14.94 20.49 -20.67
CA GLU A 296 13.82 21.09 -19.90
C GLU A 296 13.27 20.12 -18.84
N MET A 297 13.17 18.84 -19.19
CA MET A 297 12.72 17.75 -18.30
C MET A 297 13.78 17.29 -17.28
N GLY A 298 15.01 17.80 -17.34
CA GLY A 298 16.11 17.38 -16.46
C GLY A 298 16.77 16.06 -16.86
N LEU A 299 16.56 15.60 -18.10
CA LEU A 299 17.12 14.36 -18.65
C LEU A 299 18.27 14.60 -19.63
N GLU A 300 18.98 15.72 -19.50
CA GLU A 300 20.21 15.97 -20.23
C GLU A 300 21.24 14.86 -19.90
N ASN A 301 21.78 14.22 -20.93
CA ASN A 301 22.74 13.09 -20.84
C ASN A 301 22.23 11.80 -20.19
N TRP A 302 20.93 11.70 -19.86
CA TRP A 302 20.34 10.43 -19.46
C TRP A 302 20.14 9.53 -20.70
N LEU A 303 20.46 8.26 -20.55
CA LEU A 303 20.41 7.26 -21.62
C LEU A 303 19.46 6.12 -21.24
N GLY A 304 19.19 5.23 -22.18
CA GLY A 304 18.30 4.09 -21.97
C GLY A 304 17.49 3.76 -23.21
N VAL A 305 16.87 2.59 -23.17
CA VAL A 305 16.03 2.08 -24.26
C VAL A 305 14.73 1.52 -23.69
N ARG A 306 13.67 1.54 -24.51
CA ARG A 306 12.33 1.05 -24.13
C ARG A 306 11.84 1.66 -22.82
N ASN A 307 12.07 2.95 -22.66
CA ASN A 307 11.57 3.74 -21.56
C ASN A 307 10.61 4.80 -22.10
N TYR A 308 9.54 5.10 -21.38
CA TYR A 308 8.44 5.92 -21.87
C TYR A 308 7.94 6.86 -20.79
N MET A 309 7.61 8.07 -21.21
CA MET A 309 7.12 9.08 -20.28
C MET A 309 5.72 8.73 -19.80
N ARG A 310 5.47 9.03 -18.52
CA ARG A 310 4.16 9.03 -17.88
C ARG A 310 4.04 10.28 -17.02
N PRO A 311 2.84 10.81 -16.78
CA PRO A 311 2.66 11.97 -15.92
C PRO A 311 3.30 11.75 -14.54
N GLY A 312 4.38 12.46 -14.26
CA GLY A 312 5.09 12.39 -12.98
C GLY A 312 6.06 11.22 -12.78
N TYR A 313 6.16 10.23 -13.67
CA TYR A 313 7.00 9.04 -13.46
C TYR A 313 7.47 8.38 -14.77
N LEU A 314 8.42 7.45 -14.67
CA LEU A 314 8.99 6.75 -15.82
C LEU A 314 8.42 5.34 -15.96
N GLN A 315 8.08 4.92 -17.18
CA GLN A 315 7.87 3.50 -17.50
C GLN A 315 9.14 2.89 -18.08
N LEU A 316 9.55 1.72 -17.59
CA LEU A 316 10.52 0.83 -18.23
C LEU A 316 9.79 -0.37 -18.86
N GLY A 317 10.19 -0.72 -20.08
CA GLY A 317 9.62 -1.84 -20.81
C GLY A 317 8.35 -1.50 -21.58
N ALA A 318 7.76 -2.53 -22.18
CA ALA A 318 6.60 -2.40 -23.07
C ALA A 318 5.65 -3.59 -22.90
N THR A 319 4.46 -3.44 -23.48
CA THR A 319 3.38 -4.44 -23.47
C THR A 319 3.58 -5.56 -24.50
N SER A 320 4.54 -5.40 -25.39
CA SER A 320 4.96 -6.39 -26.37
C SER A 320 6.40 -6.81 -26.08
N ALA A 321 6.73 -8.05 -26.44
CA ALA A 321 8.11 -8.51 -26.46
C ALA A 321 8.96 -7.66 -27.42
N THR A 322 10.26 -7.60 -27.18
CA THR A 322 11.22 -6.92 -28.03
C THR A 322 12.35 -7.88 -28.40
N ALA A 323 12.95 -7.66 -29.58
CA ALA A 323 13.96 -8.56 -30.10
C ALA A 323 15.18 -8.66 -29.17
N THR A 324 15.68 -7.55 -28.62
CA THR A 324 16.94 -7.58 -27.86
C THR A 324 17.05 -6.61 -26.69
N GLU A 325 16.13 -5.67 -26.51
CA GLU A 325 16.33 -4.51 -25.63
C GLU A 325 15.65 -4.71 -24.27
N PHE A 326 16.40 -4.48 -23.20
CA PHE A 326 15.83 -4.41 -21.86
C PHE A 326 15.36 -2.98 -21.59
N GLY A 327 14.08 -2.84 -21.19
CA GLY A 327 13.55 -1.59 -20.66
C GLY A 327 14.48 -1.05 -19.57
N SER A 328 15.10 0.09 -19.81
CA SER A 328 16.19 0.60 -18.99
C SER A 328 16.24 2.12 -18.94
N ILE A 329 16.74 2.65 -17.83
CA ILE A 329 17.26 4.01 -17.72
C ILE A 329 18.69 3.95 -17.19
N ILE A 330 19.54 4.81 -17.72
CA ILE A 330 20.96 4.90 -17.39
C ILE A 330 21.23 6.35 -17.03
N THR A 331 21.77 6.59 -15.83
CA THR A 331 22.14 7.92 -15.37
C THR A 331 23.24 8.52 -16.26
N PRO A 332 23.49 9.83 -16.20
CA PRO A 332 24.77 10.38 -16.60
C PRO A 332 25.92 9.67 -15.87
N GLY A 333 27.14 9.82 -16.39
CA GLY A 333 28.34 9.32 -15.71
C GLY A 333 28.42 9.85 -14.29
N LEU A 334 28.68 8.97 -13.32
CA LEU A 334 28.75 9.32 -11.90
C LEU A 334 29.91 10.30 -11.67
N ALA A 335 29.60 11.43 -11.04
CA ALA A 335 30.53 12.54 -10.80
C ALA A 335 31.51 12.23 -9.65
N LEU A 336 32.29 11.15 -9.80
CA LEU A 336 33.32 10.71 -8.85
C LEU A 336 34.71 11.19 -9.29
N GLY A 337 35.64 11.31 -8.33
CA GLY A 337 37.03 11.66 -8.62
C GLY A 337 37.75 10.57 -9.42
N ALA A 338 38.77 10.95 -10.20
CA ALA A 338 39.61 9.99 -10.90
C ALA A 338 40.37 9.10 -9.91
N GLY A 339 40.30 7.78 -10.11
CA GLY A 339 40.89 6.79 -9.21
C GLY A 339 40.10 6.54 -7.92
N GLU A 340 38.97 7.23 -7.71
CA GLU A 340 38.08 6.94 -6.59
C GLU A 340 37.17 5.74 -6.88
N THR A 341 36.95 4.97 -5.83
CA THR A 341 36.00 3.84 -5.80
C THR A 341 35.09 4.01 -4.59
N LYS A 342 33.77 4.01 -4.79
CA LYS A 342 32.77 4.21 -3.71
C LYS A 342 31.68 3.15 -3.77
N ASP A 343 31.20 2.70 -2.61
CA ASP A 343 29.93 1.98 -2.52
C ASP A 343 28.81 3.01 -2.49
N ILE A 344 27.79 2.83 -3.34
CA ILE A 344 26.68 3.78 -3.49
C ILE A 344 25.38 3.14 -3.01
N LEU A 345 24.54 3.91 -2.32
CA LEU A 345 23.18 3.54 -2.00
C LEU A 345 22.27 4.11 -3.09
N VAL A 346 21.50 3.23 -3.72
CA VAL A 346 20.48 3.58 -4.70
C VAL A 346 19.13 3.40 -4.03
N THR A 347 18.31 4.44 -4.05
CA THR A 347 16.91 4.40 -3.60
C THR A 347 16.01 4.93 -4.71
N PHE A 348 14.86 4.30 -4.91
CA PHE A 348 13.85 4.77 -5.86
C PHE A 348 12.48 4.17 -5.51
N LYS A 349 11.43 4.81 -6.01
CA LYS A 349 10.07 4.27 -5.96
C LYS A 349 9.83 3.38 -7.16
N VAL A 350 9.07 2.32 -6.93
CA VAL A 350 8.68 1.33 -7.94
C VAL A 350 7.19 1.03 -7.84
N ALA A 351 6.54 0.80 -8.97
CA ALA A 351 5.14 0.40 -9.05
C ALA A 351 4.84 -0.48 -10.26
N PHE A 352 3.71 -1.19 -10.19
CA PHE A 352 3.14 -1.97 -11.28
C PHE A 352 1.74 -1.50 -11.60
N TYR A 353 1.37 -1.47 -12.88
CA TYR A 353 -0.02 -1.18 -13.28
C TYR A 353 -0.85 -2.46 -13.35
N ASN A 354 -0.49 -3.33 -14.29
CA ASN A 354 -1.12 -4.62 -14.52
C ASN A 354 -0.12 -5.57 -15.19
N ALA A 355 -0.46 -6.86 -15.23
CA ALA A 355 0.35 -7.86 -15.91
C ALA A 355 0.56 -7.53 -17.41
N PRO A 356 1.68 -7.95 -18.02
CA PRO A 356 2.84 -8.56 -17.37
C PRO A 356 3.73 -7.52 -16.65
N PHE A 357 4.22 -7.88 -15.47
CA PHE A 357 5.20 -7.13 -14.69
C PHE A 357 6.30 -8.10 -14.21
N PRO A 358 7.53 -7.62 -13.94
CA PRO A 358 8.63 -8.49 -13.54
C PRO A 358 8.57 -8.83 -12.04
N SER A 359 9.16 -9.95 -11.64
CA SER A 359 9.30 -10.35 -10.22
C SER A 359 10.47 -9.66 -9.50
N SER A 360 11.31 -8.94 -10.24
CA SER A 360 12.42 -8.15 -9.69
C SER A 360 12.74 -6.95 -10.59
N VAL A 361 13.55 -6.02 -10.08
CA VAL A 361 14.23 -4.98 -10.87
C VAL A 361 15.73 -5.16 -10.73
N LEU A 362 16.45 -5.00 -11.83
CA LEU A 362 17.91 -5.11 -11.86
C LEU A 362 18.52 -3.71 -11.80
N VAL A 363 19.52 -3.55 -10.95
CA VAL A 363 20.25 -2.29 -10.75
C VAL A 363 21.74 -2.60 -10.79
N GLY A 364 22.56 -1.81 -11.48
CA GLY A 364 24.00 -2.06 -11.52
C GLY A 364 24.81 -0.97 -12.18
N LEU A 365 26.14 -1.12 -12.15
CA LEU A 365 27.06 -0.20 -12.83
C LEU A 365 27.19 -0.58 -14.30
N PHE A 366 27.04 0.41 -15.16
CA PHE A 366 27.14 0.27 -16.60
C PHE A 366 28.16 1.26 -17.16
N PRO A 367 28.83 0.97 -18.29
CA PRO A 367 29.75 1.94 -18.88
C PRO A 367 29.03 3.22 -19.29
N LYS A 368 29.60 4.38 -18.94
CA LYS A 368 29.05 5.67 -19.38
C LYS A 368 29.03 5.78 -20.90
N SER A 369 28.09 6.57 -21.42
CA SER A 369 27.90 6.85 -22.85
C SER A 369 27.39 5.67 -23.70
N VAL A 370 27.07 4.51 -23.12
CA VAL A 370 26.39 3.42 -23.84
C VAL A 370 24.89 3.69 -23.85
N LEU A 371 24.29 3.77 -25.04
CA LEU A 371 22.91 4.26 -25.24
C LEU A 371 21.82 3.45 -24.54
N GLY A 372 22.03 2.15 -24.31
CA GLY A 372 21.03 1.28 -23.72
C GLY A 372 21.52 -0.13 -23.48
N VAL A 373 20.74 -0.87 -22.69
CA VAL A 373 21.03 -2.27 -22.36
C VAL A 373 20.25 -3.21 -23.28
N ASN A 374 20.96 -4.15 -23.89
CA ASN A 374 20.41 -5.20 -24.74
C ASN A 374 21.09 -6.54 -24.43
N ILE A 375 20.59 -7.63 -25.02
CA ILE A 375 21.11 -8.98 -24.78
C ILE A 375 22.61 -9.10 -25.06
N ALA A 376 23.12 -8.42 -26.10
CA ALA A 376 24.52 -8.54 -26.51
C ALA A 376 25.50 -7.78 -25.60
N ASN A 377 25.03 -6.78 -24.84
CA ASN A 377 25.88 -5.97 -23.98
C ASN A 377 25.51 -6.05 -22.47
N LEU A 378 24.57 -6.91 -22.10
CA LEU A 378 24.15 -7.11 -20.70
C LEU A 378 25.33 -7.54 -19.81
N ASN A 379 26.32 -8.24 -20.36
CA ASN A 379 27.55 -8.63 -19.69
C ASN A 379 28.42 -7.44 -19.23
N LEU A 380 28.20 -6.23 -19.76
CA LEU A 380 28.87 -5.00 -19.31
C LEU A 380 28.29 -4.46 -18.00
N LEU A 381 27.13 -4.95 -17.56
CA LEU A 381 26.53 -4.60 -16.28
C LEU A 381 27.26 -5.32 -15.14
N THR A 382 27.92 -4.53 -14.29
CA THR A 382 28.78 -5.02 -13.20
C THR A 382 28.25 -4.58 -11.83
N ASN A 383 28.70 -5.24 -10.77
CA ASN A 383 28.33 -4.94 -9.37
C ASN A 383 26.80 -4.76 -9.21
N LYS A 384 26.02 -5.69 -9.76
CA LYS A 384 24.58 -5.57 -9.91
C LYS A 384 23.80 -6.27 -8.80
N GLU A 385 22.64 -5.72 -8.48
CA GLU A 385 21.68 -6.26 -7.52
C GLU A 385 20.33 -6.49 -8.20
N SER A 386 19.69 -7.62 -7.90
CA SER A 386 18.34 -7.94 -8.35
C SER A 386 17.39 -7.81 -7.17
N ILE A 387 16.65 -6.70 -7.10
CA ILE A 387 15.73 -6.41 -6.00
C ILE A 387 14.41 -7.15 -6.23
N PRO A 388 14.01 -8.11 -5.38
CA PRO A 388 12.72 -8.78 -5.50
C PRO A 388 11.56 -7.81 -5.28
N LEU A 389 10.49 -7.95 -6.08
CA LEU A 389 9.32 -7.08 -6.05
C LEU A 389 8.05 -7.88 -5.70
N GLU A 390 7.96 -8.29 -4.43
CA GLU A 390 6.78 -8.94 -3.86
C GLU A 390 5.76 -7.87 -3.42
N MET A 391 5.09 -7.24 -4.38
CA MET A 391 4.20 -6.11 -4.14
C MET A 391 2.93 -6.15 -4.98
N ASN A 392 1.89 -5.48 -4.49
CA ASN A 392 0.62 -5.34 -5.21
C ASN A 392 0.74 -4.36 -6.39
N THR A 393 -0.14 -4.51 -7.37
CA THR A 393 -0.32 -3.49 -8.41
C THR A 393 -0.91 -2.20 -7.85
N LEU A 394 -0.79 -1.12 -8.61
CA LEU A 394 -1.30 0.23 -8.31
C LEU A 394 -0.78 0.82 -6.99
N THR A 395 0.32 0.28 -6.47
CA THR A 395 0.91 0.70 -5.21
C THR A 395 2.34 1.14 -5.46
N TRP A 396 2.71 2.32 -4.97
CA TRP A 396 4.10 2.78 -4.95
C TRP A 396 4.82 2.22 -3.74
N VAL A 397 6.04 1.73 -3.97
CA VAL A 397 6.89 1.15 -2.94
C VAL A 397 8.28 1.71 -3.09
N GLU A 398 8.90 2.15 -2.00
CA GLU A 398 10.31 2.53 -2.00
C GLU A 398 11.17 1.27 -1.88
N VAL A 399 12.19 1.19 -2.74
CA VAL A 399 13.18 0.12 -2.74
C VAL A 399 14.58 0.71 -2.70
N SER A 400 15.51 -0.04 -2.13
CA SER A 400 16.90 0.34 -2.05
C SER A 400 17.84 -0.85 -2.27
N CYS A 401 19.04 -0.57 -2.78
CA CYS A 401 20.13 -1.53 -2.85
C CYS A 401 21.49 -0.81 -2.77
N VAL A 402 22.52 -1.51 -2.32
CA VAL A 402 23.90 -1.01 -2.38
C VAL A 402 24.60 -1.57 -3.60
N ILE A 403 25.14 -0.67 -4.41
CA ILE A 403 25.94 -1.00 -5.59
C ILE A 403 27.40 -0.71 -5.26
N LYS A 404 28.24 -1.74 -5.33
CA LYS A 404 29.64 -1.65 -4.88
C LYS A 404 30.56 -1.13 -5.97
N ASN A 405 31.66 -0.52 -5.55
CA ASN A 405 32.78 -0.16 -6.42
C ASN A 405 32.47 0.78 -7.60
N ALA A 406 31.59 1.76 -7.41
CA ALA A 406 31.32 2.80 -8.39
C ALA A 406 32.56 3.69 -8.62
N THR A 407 32.79 4.06 -9.88
CA THR A 407 33.91 4.92 -10.29
C THR A 407 33.42 6.02 -11.25
N ASN A 408 34.30 6.94 -11.63
CA ASN A 408 34.02 7.98 -12.62
C ASN A 408 33.86 7.48 -14.09
N ALA A 409 34.10 6.19 -14.31
CA ALA A 409 33.80 5.51 -15.57
C ALA A 409 32.38 4.90 -15.58
N SER A 410 31.75 4.80 -14.42
CA SER A 410 30.45 4.17 -14.23
C SER A 410 29.30 5.14 -14.48
N SER A 411 28.20 4.62 -15.02
CA SER A 411 26.84 5.14 -14.86
C SER A 411 26.03 4.11 -14.08
N LEU A 412 24.94 4.53 -13.44
CA LEU A 412 24.00 3.59 -12.84
C LEU A 412 22.94 3.23 -13.88
N ALA A 413 22.64 1.94 -14.03
CA ALA A 413 21.52 1.46 -14.83
C ALA A 413 20.44 0.82 -13.93
N ILE A 414 19.18 1.17 -14.18
CA ILE A 414 17.99 0.53 -13.62
C ILE A 414 17.22 -0.07 -14.80
N LEU A 415 16.95 -1.37 -14.77
CA LEU A 415 16.40 -2.09 -15.91
C LEU A 415 15.52 -3.28 -15.54
N LEU A 416 14.75 -3.75 -16.52
CA LEU A 416 14.05 -5.03 -16.45
C LEU A 416 15.05 -6.17 -16.16
N PRO A 417 14.65 -7.20 -15.41
CA PRO A 417 15.56 -8.26 -15.00
C PRO A 417 15.90 -9.19 -16.16
N GLU A 418 17.05 -9.87 -16.04
CA GLU A 418 17.56 -10.79 -17.07
C GLU A 418 16.58 -11.94 -17.37
N SER A 419 15.78 -12.35 -16.39
CA SER A 419 14.74 -13.37 -16.52
C SER A 419 13.64 -13.02 -17.54
N THR A 420 13.54 -11.75 -17.95
CA THR A 420 12.66 -11.36 -19.05
C THR A 420 13.20 -11.80 -20.42
N ASN A 421 14.50 -12.08 -20.56
CA ASN A 421 15.03 -12.67 -21.80
C ASN A 421 14.70 -14.17 -21.85
N GLN A 422 13.83 -14.54 -22.79
CA GLN A 422 13.46 -15.92 -23.06
C GLN A 422 13.82 -16.24 -24.51
N ALA A 423 14.75 -17.18 -24.69
CA ALA A 423 15.22 -17.64 -26.00
C ALA A 423 15.71 -16.50 -26.93
N GLY A 424 16.41 -15.51 -26.38
CA GLY A 424 16.97 -14.40 -27.15
C GLY A 424 15.96 -13.31 -27.48
N THR A 425 14.79 -13.31 -26.83
CA THR A 425 13.76 -12.27 -26.94
C THR A 425 13.39 -11.76 -25.55
N VAL A 426 13.43 -10.44 -25.36
CA VAL A 426 13.00 -9.82 -24.10
C VAL A 426 11.48 -9.75 -24.09
N GLN A 427 10.86 -10.52 -23.20
CA GLN A 427 9.41 -10.64 -23.12
C GLN A 427 8.73 -9.36 -22.64
N ALA A 428 7.43 -9.24 -22.96
CA ALA A 428 6.59 -8.14 -22.52
C ALA A 428 6.62 -8.04 -20.98
N SER A 429 6.99 -6.88 -20.48
CA SER A 429 7.05 -6.61 -19.05
C SER A 429 7.15 -5.11 -18.84
N ARG A 430 6.53 -4.59 -17.78
CA ARG A 430 6.61 -3.17 -17.43
C ARG A 430 6.83 -2.96 -15.94
N LEU A 431 7.64 -1.95 -15.69
CA LEU A 431 7.94 -1.40 -14.38
C LEU A 431 7.72 0.11 -14.47
N TYR A 432 7.21 0.71 -13.40
CA TYR A 432 7.17 2.17 -13.27
C TYR A 432 8.10 2.58 -12.15
N ILE A 433 8.89 3.63 -12.37
CA ILE A 433 9.84 4.12 -11.37
C ILE A 433 9.78 5.64 -11.23
N ASP A 434 10.12 6.13 -10.04
CA ASP A 434 10.24 7.55 -9.71
C ASP A 434 11.22 7.78 -8.56
N ASP A 435 11.54 9.04 -8.26
CA ASP A 435 12.35 9.47 -7.11
C ASP A 435 13.70 8.72 -6.98
N ILE A 436 14.48 8.67 -8.06
CA ILE A 436 15.81 8.06 -8.05
C ILE A 436 16.76 8.94 -7.25
N ILE A 437 17.39 8.37 -6.23
CA ILE A 437 18.41 9.00 -5.41
C ILE A 437 19.62 8.06 -5.32
N VAL A 438 20.81 8.60 -5.58
CA VAL A 438 22.08 7.88 -5.48
C VAL A 438 23.02 8.66 -4.57
N THR A 439 23.41 8.06 -3.45
CA THR A 439 24.28 8.68 -2.43
C THR A 439 25.47 7.80 -2.11
N TYR A 440 26.56 8.39 -1.60
CA TYR A 440 27.72 7.65 -1.10
C TYR A 440 28.41 8.29 0.08
#